data_AF-A0A6A5XHG8-F1
#
_entry.id   AF-A0A6A5XHG8-F1
#
_cell.length_a   1.000
_cell.length_b   1.000
_cell.length_c   1.000
_cell.angle_alpha   90.00
_cell.angle_beta   90.00
_cell.angle_gamma   90.00
#
_symmetry.space_group_name_H-M   'P 1'
#
loop_
_entity.id
_entity.type
_entity.pdbx_description
1 polymer ?
#
loop_
_entity_poly.entity_id
_entity_poly.type
_entity_poly.pdbx_seq_one_letter_code
_entity_poly.pdbx_strand_id
1 'polypeptide(L)'
;MSGQEIPDLRTLLGSRRGGPSRGRARGRGGFGSSHEGREALKDEAVRNTDQDAAGSRVSCVELGYLHDPYAKLFATQPATRRLPLLNRGSYVRTSAIDDLVDRFMNASTGPKQIISLGAGTDTRYFRLRDRYPDLQLVYHEIDFATNTAAKLTSIQRHPQLHSKLTSRSAPNPLALPPAATTYHSSTYNVHALDLRTLAASSEENTLPTLPNIDPTLPTLLLSEMCLVYLPAPTVSSILSSFLQKYIPEPTPVSLILYEPILPNDAFGRTMISNLSTRNIHLPTLLAYPELSDQRARLQQYGFHQGAHVADTASIWRAWVTDEEKERVAALEMLDELEELDLLLRHYCVAWGWRDSGSEGVFTKAWADIKEQ
;
A
#
# COMPACT_ATOMS: atom_id res chain seq x y z
N MET A 1 -27.38 -30.21 3.59
CA MET A 1 -26.00 -29.82 3.22
C MET A 1 -26.10 -28.86 2.04
N SER A 2 -26.41 -27.61 2.33
CA SER A 2 -26.42 -26.53 1.34
C SER A 2 -24.99 -26.02 1.21
N GLY A 3 -24.42 -26.12 0.01
CA GLY A 3 -23.11 -25.55 -0.27
C GLY A 3 -23.15 -24.04 -0.04
N GLN A 4 -22.20 -23.53 0.74
CA GLN A 4 -21.94 -22.10 0.84
C GLN A 4 -21.52 -21.62 -0.56
N GLU A 5 -22.41 -20.92 -1.26
CA GLU A 5 -22.05 -20.22 -2.48
C GLU A 5 -21.02 -19.14 -2.12
N ILE A 6 -19.87 -19.18 -2.80
CA ILE A 6 -18.79 -18.21 -2.62
C ILE A 6 -19.23 -16.92 -3.32
N PRO A 7 -19.11 -15.74 -2.68
CA PRO A 7 -19.54 -14.48 -3.28
C PRO A 7 -18.90 -14.24 -4.65
N ASP A 8 -19.70 -13.78 -5.62
CA ASP A 8 -19.20 -13.42 -6.95
C ASP A 8 -18.31 -12.18 -6.86
N LEU A 9 -16.99 -12.41 -6.75
CA LEU A 9 -16.00 -11.32 -6.62
C LEU A 9 -15.89 -10.43 -7.87
N ARG A 10 -16.63 -10.69 -8.97
CA ARG A 10 -16.83 -9.72 -10.06
C ARG A 10 -17.48 -8.42 -9.57
N THR A 11 -18.23 -8.51 -8.47
CA THR A 11 -18.81 -7.34 -7.79
C THR A 11 -17.82 -6.66 -6.84
N LEU A 12 -16.83 -7.40 -6.31
CA LEU A 12 -15.81 -6.88 -5.38
C LEU A 12 -14.77 -5.97 -6.05
N LEU A 13 -14.56 -6.16 -7.34
CA LEU A 13 -13.57 -5.44 -8.12
C LEU A 13 -14.26 -4.80 -9.34
N GLY A 14 -15.28 -3.97 -9.06
CA GLY A 14 -15.92 -3.05 -9.98
C GLY A 14 -16.11 -3.56 -11.42
N SER A 15 -17.19 -4.30 -11.69
CA SER A 15 -17.54 -4.59 -13.08
C SER A 15 -17.85 -3.30 -13.86
N ARG A 16 -17.04 -3.01 -14.89
CA ARG A 16 -17.48 -2.19 -16.01
C ARG A 16 -18.63 -2.92 -16.70
N ARG A 17 -19.85 -2.39 -16.63
CA ARG A 17 -20.93 -2.76 -17.55
C ARG A 17 -20.55 -2.31 -18.96
N GLY A 18 -19.86 -3.18 -19.70
CA GLY A 18 -19.72 -3.11 -21.16
C GLY A 18 -20.46 -4.29 -21.77
N GLY A 19 -21.55 -4.05 -22.50
CA GLY A 19 -22.37 -5.10 -23.12
C GLY A 19 -21.61 -5.93 -24.17
N PRO A 20 -22.13 -7.11 -24.56
CA PRO A 20 -21.44 -8.01 -25.46
C PRO A 20 -21.48 -7.49 -26.89
N SER A 21 -20.39 -6.88 -27.36
CA SER A 21 -20.20 -6.65 -28.79
C SER A 21 -19.78 -7.96 -29.47
N ARG A 22 -20.76 -8.63 -30.10
CA ARG A 22 -20.53 -9.75 -31.01
C ARG A 22 -19.90 -9.24 -32.31
N GLY A 23 -18.58 -9.14 -32.35
CA GLY A 23 -17.81 -8.98 -33.57
C GLY A 23 -17.12 -10.29 -33.98
N ARG A 24 -17.68 -11.01 -34.94
CA ARG A 24 -16.99 -12.12 -35.62
C ARG A 24 -15.83 -11.55 -36.45
N ALA A 25 -14.59 -11.80 -36.04
CA ALA A 25 -13.43 -11.64 -36.91
C ALA A 25 -12.72 -13.00 -37.08
N ARG A 26 -12.78 -13.54 -38.30
CA ARG A 26 -12.03 -14.72 -38.74
C ARG A 26 -10.58 -14.32 -39.01
N GLY A 27 -9.67 -14.99 -38.30
CA GLY A 27 -8.32 -15.44 -38.73
C GLY A 27 -7.33 -14.44 -39.35
N ARG A 28 -6.20 -14.23 -38.66
CA ARG A 28 -4.85 -14.28 -39.25
C ARG A 28 -3.78 -14.46 -38.16
N GLY A 29 -2.70 -15.17 -38.52
CA GLY A 29 -1.69 -15.79 -37.68
C GLY A 29 -1.17 -14.97 -36.50
N GLY A 30 -1.04 -15.63 -35.35
CA GLY A 30 -0.48 -15.08 -34.13
C GLY A 30 1.01 -14.80 -34.29
N PHE A 31 1.36 -13.53 -34.33
CA PHE A 31 2.67 -13.08 -33.88
C PHE A 31 2.70 -13.23 -32.36
N GLY A 32 3.56 -14.10 -31.84
CA GLY A 32 3.77 -14.23 -30.40
C GLY A 32 4.15 -12.87 -29.83
N SER A 33 3.41 -12.39 -28.83
CA SER A 33 3.78 -11.17 -28.13
C SER A 33 5.18 -11.33 -27.54
N SER A 34 6.06 -10.37 -27.82
CA SER A 34 7.41 -10.31 -27.25
C SER A 34 7.33 -10.32 -25.73
N HIS A 35 8.39 -10.81 -25.07
CA HIS A 35 8.48 -10.81 -23.61
C HIS A 35 8.26 -9.40 -23.04
N GLU A 36 8.86 -8.38 -23.67
CA GLU A 36 8.69 -6.97 -23.33
C GLU A 36 7.24 -6.49 -23.44
N GLY A 37 6.50 -6.90 -24.48
CA GLY A 37 5.09 -6.56 -24.64
C GLY A 37 4.20 -7.16 -23.56
N ARG A 38 4.52 -8.36 -23.04
CA ARG A 38 3.77 -8.97 -21.93
C ARG A 38 4.05 -8.28 -20.60
N GLU A 39 5.30 -7.92 -20.33
CA GLU A 39 5.66 -7.19 -19.11
C GLU A 39 5.04 -5.79 -19.10
N ALA A 40 5.04 -5.08 -20.23
CA ALA A 40 4.37 -3.77 -20.33
C ALA A 40 2.87 -3.85 -20.03
N LEU A 41 2.19 -4.90 -20.49
CA LEU A 41 0.77 -5.15 -20.18
C LEU A 41 0.52 -5.50 -18.71
N LYS A 42 1.44 -6.24 -18.07
CA LYS A 42 1.36 -6.51 -16.62
C LYS A 42 1.56 -5.23 -15.83
N ASP A 43 2.56 -4.44 -16.20
CA ASP A 43 2.84 -3.17 -15.55
C ASP A 43 1.66 -2.20 -15.69
N GLU A 44 1.02 -2.15 -16.86
CA GLU A 44 -0.20 -1.35 -17.05
C GLU A 44 -1.34 -1.81 -16.13
N ALA A 45 -1.58 -3.12 -16.02
CA ALA A 45 -2.57 -3.68 -15.11
C ALA A 45 -2.27 -3.34 -13.65
N VAL A 46 -1.00 -3.45 -13.23
CA VAL A 46 -0.53 -3.08 -11.88
C VAL A 46 -0.71 -1.59 -11.62
N ARG A 47 -0.31 -0.71 -12.54
CA ARG A 47 -0.50 0.73 -12.37
C ARG A 47 -1.96 1.13 -12.20
N ASN A 48 -2.86 0.45 -12.90
CA ASN A 48 -4.30 0.73 -12.82
C ASN A 48 -4.94 0.30 -11.48
N THR A 49 -4.28 -0.52 -10.65
CA THR A 49 -4.83 -0.88 -9.33
C THR A 49 -4.85 0.29 -8.35
N ASP A 50 -4.02 1.31 -8.57
CA ASP A 50 -4.04 2.55 -7.78
C ASP A 50 -5.42 3.22 -7.80
N GLN A 51 -6.00 3.41 -8.99
CA GLN A 51 -7.31 4.08 -9.09
C GLN A 51 -8.45 3.20 -8.55
N ASP A 52 -8.33 1.87 -8.59
CA ASP A 52 -9.26 0.97 -7.90
C ASP A 52 -9.22 1.19 -6.38
N ALA A 53 -8.02 1.32 -5.80
CA ALA A 53 -7.80 1.60 -4.39
C ALA A 53 -8.28 3.02 -4.00
N ALA A 54 -7.97 4.03 -4.82
CA ALA A 54 -8.46 5.40 -4.66
C ALA A 54 -9.99 5.44 -4.61
N GLY A 55 -10.66 4.71 -5.53
CA GLY A 55 -12.11 4.61 -5.56
C GLY A 55 -12.70 3.99 -4.28
N SER A 56 -12.09 2.92 -3.77
CA SER A 56 -12.52 2.29 -2.51
C SER A 56 -12.33 3.22 -1.31
N ARG A 57 -11.23 3.97 -1.28
CA ARG A 57 -10.97 4.97 -0.24
C ARG A 57 -11.98 6.12 -0.28
N VAL A 58 -12.27 6.65 -1.48
CA VAL A 58 -13.30 7.70 -1.65
C VAL A 58 -14.68 7.19 -1.23
N SER A 59 -15.05 5.97 -1.59
CA SER A 59 -16.30 5.33 -1.14
C SER A 59 -16.39 5.31 0.39
N CYS A 60 -15.32 4.91 1.08
CA CYS A 60 -15.25 4.94 2.54
C CYS A 60 -15.40 6.36 3.12
N VAL A 61 -14.78 7.37 2.50
CA VAL A 61 -14.89 8.77 2.95
C VAL A 61 -16.30 9.30 2.77
N GLU A 62 -16.94 9.01 1.63
CA GLU A 62 -18.30 9.47 1.33
C GLU A 62 -19.35 8.88 2.25
N LEU A 63 -19.14 7.64 2.67
CA LEU A 63 -20.02 6.92 3.57
C LEU A 63 -19.66 7.10 5.05
N GLY A 64 -18.63 7.89 5.36
CA GLY A 64 -18.25 8.22 6.74
C GLY A 64 -17.45 7.13 7.46
N TYR A 65 -16.93 6.11 6.78
CA TYR A 65 -16.02 5.12 7.38
C TYR A 65 -14.69 5.77 7.76
N LEU A 66 -14.15 6.59 6.87
CA LEU A 66 -12.84 7.24 7.01
C LEU A 66 -12.98 8.75 7.01
N HIS A 67 -12.17 9.42 7.83
CA HIS A 67 -11.97 10.86 7.74
C HIS A 67 -10.69 11.16 6.94
N ASP A 68 -10.85 11.58 5.69
CA ASP A 68 -9.75 11.96 4.83
C ASP A 68 -10.16 13.10 3.88
N PRO A 69 -9.76 14.35 4.18
CA PRO A 69 -10.14 15.50 3.37
C PRO A 69 -9.42 15.55 2.00
N TYR A 70 -8.43 14.68 1.77
CA TYR A 70 -7.58 14.69 0.57
C TYR A 70 -7.94 13.59 -0.43
N ALA A 71 -8.59 12.51 -0.02
CA ALA A 71 -8.83 11.33 -0.87
C ALA A 71 -9.48 11.68 -2.22
N LYS A 72 -10.51 12.54 -2.18
CA LYS A 72 -11.24 12.96 -3.40
C LYS A 72 -10.41 13.81 -4.36
N LEU A 73 -9.32 14.42 -3.90
CA LEU A 73 -8.49 15.33 -4.69
C LEU A 73 -7.59 14.56 -5.68
N PHE A 74 -7.29 13.30 -5.37
CA PHE A 74 -6.45 12.40 -6.17
C PHE A 74 -7.23 11.39 -7.01
N ALA A 75 -8.49 11.12 -6.67
CA ALA A 75 -9.34 10.24 -7.47
C ALA A 75 -9.66 10.88 -8.83
N THR A 76 -9.31 10.19 -9.91
CA THR A 76 -9.60 10.65 -11.28
C THR A 76 -10.92 10.11 -11.81
N GLN A 77 -11.40 9.00 -11.25
CA GLN A 77 -12.64 8.35 -11.63
C GLN A 77 -13.78 8.80 -10.72
N PRO A 78 -15.02 8.92 -11.24
CA PRO A 78 -16.19 9.13 -10.40
C PRO A 78 -16.27 8.05 -9.33
N ALA A 79 -16.51 8.46 -8.08
CA ALA A 79 -16.68 7.53 -6.98
C ALA A 79 -17.83 6.57 -7.31
N THR A 80 -17.52 5.28 -7.47
CA THR A 80 -18.53 4.24 -7.48
C THR A 80 -18.62 3.71 -6.06
N ARG A 81 -19.79 3.87 -5.44
CA ARG A 81 -20.08 3.30 -4.12
C ARG A 81 -19.71 1.81 -4.15
N ARG A 82 -18.81 1.40 -3.27
CA ARG A 82 -18.43 -0.01 -3.11
C ARG A 82 -19.46 -0.72 -2.23
N LEU A 83 -19.50 -2.05 -2.31
CA LEU A 83 -20.33 -2.88 -1.45
C LEU A 83 -19.94 -2.69 0.03
N PRO A 84 -20.88 -2.79 0.99
CA PRO A 84 -20.58 -2.60 2.41
C PRO A 84 -19.40 -3.43 2.93
N LEU A 85 -19.29 -4.69 2.48
CA LEU A 85 -18.20 -5.57 2.88
C LEU A 85 -16.82 -5.07 2.40
N LEU A 86 -16.75 -4.43 1.23
CA LEU A 86 -15.53 -3.81 0.71
C LEU A 86 -15.17 -2.53 1.46
N ASN A 87 -16.17 -1.72 1.83
CA ASN A 87 -15.94 -0.51 2.62
C ASN A 87 -15.41 -0.89 4.01
N ARG A 88 -16.00 -1.91 4.66
CA ARG A 88 -15.51 -2.45 5.94
C ARG A 88 -14.10 -3.02 5.81
N GLY A 89 -13.81 -3.81 4.78
CA GLY A 89 -12.44 -4.28 4.52
C GLY A 89 -11.43 -3.14 4.31
N SER A 90 -11.82 -2.11 3.55
CA SER A 90 -10.98 -0.92 3.31
C SER A 90 -10.79 -0.06 4.57
N TYR A 91 -11.81 0.00 5.44
CA TYR A 91 -11.70 0.62 6.76
C TYR A 91 -10.67 -0.11 7.61
N VAL A 92 -10.80 -1.44 7.77
CA VAL A 92 -9.88 -2.24 8.60
C VAL A 92 -8.44 -2.14 8.09
N ARG A 93 -8.24 -2.26 6.77
CA ARG A 93 -6.94 -2.03 6.12
C ARG A 93 -6.35 -0.67 6.51
N THR A 94 -7.13 0.39 6.35
CA THR A 94 -6.66 1.77 6.58
C THR A 94 -6.37 2.01 8.06
N SER A 95 -7.29 1.64 8.95
CA SER A 95 -7.16 1.87 10.40
C SER A 95 -6.00 1.08 10.99
N ALA A 96 -5.74 -0.14 10.51
CA ALA A 96 -4.63 -0.96 10.98
C ALA A 96 -3.27 -0.32 10.68
N ILE A 97 -3.07 0.13 9.43
CA ILE A 97 -1.83 0.77 9.02
C ILE A 97 -1.69 2.14 9.69
N ASP A 98 -2.78 2.90 9.79
CA ASP A 98 -2.77 4.20 10.44
C ASP A 98 -2.46 4.08 11.94
N ASP A 99 -2.94 3.05 12.66
CA ASP A 99 -2.58 2.80 14.07
C ASP A 99 -1.08 2.53 14.22
N LEU A 100 -0.51 1.68 13.35
CA LEU A 100 0.94 1.42 13.35
C LEU A 100 1.75 2.70 13.05
N VAL A 101 1.34 3.45 12.04
CA VAL A 101 2.03 4.71 11.70
C VAL A 101 1.92 5.72 12.84
N ASP A 102 0.74 5.87 13.46
CA ASP A 102 0.53 6.77 14.60
C ASP A 102 1.39 6.39 15.79
N ARG A 103 1.52 5.10 16.12
CA ARG A 103 2.42 4.64 17.18
C ARG A 103 3.87 4.98 16.89
N PHE A 104 4.33 4.80 15.64
CA PHE A 104 5.67 5.23 15.24
C PHE A 104 5.84 6.76 15.37
N MET A 105 4.86 7.56 14.97
CA MET A 105 4.89 9.02 15.13
C MET A 105 5.03 9.43 16.60
N ASN A 106 4.31 8.74 17.50
CA ASN A 106 4.27 9.06 18.93
C ASN A 106 5.40 8.43 19.76
N ALA A 107 6.17 7.48 19.21
CA ALA A 107 7.23 6.77 19.94
C ALA A 107 8.40 7.67 20.38
N SER A 108 8.59 8.82 19.72
CA SER A 108 9.55 9.85 20.15
C SER A 108 9.20 11.21 19.54
N THR A 109 9.80 12.29 20.02
CA THR A 109 9.64 13.64 19.44
C THR A 109 10.69 13.97 18.37
N GLY A 110 11.70 13.11 18.20
CA GLY A 110 12.79 13.33 17.25
C GLY A 110 12.37 13.18 15.78
N PRO A 111 13.23 13.61 14.83
CA PRO A 111 12.96 13.51 13.41
C PRO A 111 12.72 12.08 12.95
N LYS A 112 11.83 11.91 11.98
CA LYS A 112 11.39 10.61 11.47
C LYS A 112 11.36 10.59 9.96
N GLN A 113 11.50 9.38 9.42
CA GLN A 113 11.42 9.15 7.99
C GLN A 113 10.37 8.07 7.68
N ILE A 114 9.57 8.30 6.65
CA ILE A 114 8.68 7.28 6.07
C ILE A 114 9.01 7.13 4.59
N ILE A 115 9.12 5.89 4.10
CA ILE A 115 9.27 5.57 2.69
C ILE A 115 8.10 4.67 2.28
N SER A 116 7.16 5.21 1.53
CA SER A 116 6.01 4.49 0.98
C SER A 116 6.33 3.94 -0.42
N LEU A 117 6.37 2.61 -0.53
CA LEU A 117 6.66 1.86 -1.74
C LEU A 117 5.35 1.60 -2.49
N GLY A 118 5.25 2.05 -3.73
CA GLY A 118 4.01 2.01 -4.51
C GLY A 118 2.92 2.88 -3.88
N ALA A 119 3.27 4.12 -3.55
CA ALA A 119 2.38 5.02 -2.80
C ALA A 119 1.08 5.37 -3.54
N GLY A 120 1.08 5.28 -4.88
CA GLY A 120 -0.04 5.67 -5.72
C GLY A 120 -0.64 7.02 -5.30
N THR A 121 -1.93 7.02 -5.04
CA THR A 121 -2.74 8.16 -4.60
C THR A 121 -2.91 8.27 -3.08
N ASP A 122 -2.05 7.61 -2.30
CA ASP A 122 -2.04 7.71 -0.84
C ASP A 122 -1.97 9.18 -0.37
N THR A 123 -2.77 9.50 0.63
CA THR A 123 -2.94 10.83 1.21
C THR A 123 -2.29 10.95 2.59
N ARG A 124 -1.69 9.87 3.10
CA ARG A 124 -1.14 9.77 4.45
C ARG A 124 -0.18 10.89 4.80
N TYR A 125 0.71 11.30 3.89
CA TYR A 125 1.57 12.47 4.11
C TYR A 125 0.75 13.70 4.56
N PHE A 126 -0.28 14.07 3.80
CA PHE A 126 -1.10 15.26 4.07
C PHE A 126 -1.83 15.13 5.42
N ARG A 127 -2.39 13.95 5.71
CA ARG A 127 -3.07 13.65 6.99
C ARG A 127 -2.10 13.72 8.17
N LEU A 128 -0.87 13.20 8.02
CA LEU A 128 0.16 13.27 9.05
C LEU A 128 0.64 14.71 9.28
N ARG A 129 0.76 15.54 8.23
CA ARG A 129 1.10 16.96 8.37
C ARG A 129 0.03 17.75 9.13
N ASP A 130 -1.24 17.38 9.00
CA ASP A 130 -2.32 17.97 9.80
C ASP A 130 -2.27 17.52 11.25
N ARG A 131 -2.06 16.22 11.48
CA ARG A 131 -2.13 15.62 12.82
C ARG A 131 -0.90 15.91 13.68
N TYR A 132 0.28 15.98 13.06
CA TYR A 132 1.57 16.18 13.73
C TYR A 132 2.33 17.38 13.11
N PRO A 133 1.79 18.61 13.21
CA PRO A 133 2.35 19.78 12.51
C PRO A 133 3.78 20.12 12.92
N ASP A 134 4.12 19.88 14.19
CA ASP A 134 5.42 20.21 14.79
C ASP A 134 6.47 19.09 14.62
N LEU A 135 6.06 17.91 14.14
CA LEU A 135 6.96 16.78 13.96
C LEU A 135 7.83 16.98 12.71
N GLN A 136 9.13 16.78 12.88
CA GLN A 136 10.09 16.77 11.77
C GLN A 136 9.97 15.43 11.02
N LEU A 137 9.16 15.42 9.97
CA LEU A 137 8.91 14.25 9.15
C LEU A 137 9.45 14.46 7.73
N VAL A 138 10.32 13.56 7.30
CA VAL A 138 10.72 13.42 5.89
C VAL A 138 9.95 12.24 5.30
N TYR A 139 9.10 12.52 4.31
CA TYR A 139 8.23 11.52 3.70
C TYR A 139 8.63 11.30 2.24
N HIS A 140 8.86 10.04 1.88
CA HIS A 140 9.18 9.62 0.53
C HIS A 140 8.07 8.74 -0.03
N GLU A 141 7.71 8.97 -1.28
CA GLU A 141 6.82 8.14 -2.06
C GLU A 141 7.54 7.69 -3.31
N ILE A 142 7.53 6.38 -3.57
CA ILE A 142 8.17 5.78 -4.75
C ILE A 142 7.09 5.09 -5.57
N ASP A 143 6.94 5.46 -6.83
CA ASP A 143 5.98 4.82 -7.73
C ASP A 143 6.42 4.98 -9.20
N PHE A 144 5.70 4.33 -10.11
CA PHE A 144 5.90 4.52 -11.54
C PHE A 144 5.68 5.98 -11.94
N ALA A 145 6.48 6.45 -12.91
CA ALA A 145 6.44 7.83 -13.41
C ALA A 145 5.04 8.31 -13.84
N THR A 146 4.21 7.41 -14.37
CA THR A 146 2.83 7.74 -14.75
C THR A 146 1.95 8.06 -13.53
N ASN A 147 2.11 7.32 -12.43
CA ASN A 147 1.34 7.51 -11.21
C ASN A 147 1.82 8.77 -10.48
N THR A 148 3.14 8.96 -10.37
CA THR A 148 3.71 10.16 -9.75
C THR A 148 3.37 11.43 -10.55
N ALA A 149 3.37 11.38 -11.88
CA ALA A 149 2.93 12.51 -12.71
C ALA A 149 1.46 12.90 -12.47
N ALA A 150 0.56 11.91 -12.39
CA ALA A 150 -0.84 12.15 -12.06
C ALA A 150 -1.02 12.73 -10.66
N LYS A 151 -0.22 12.26 -9.69
CA LYS A 151 -0.19 12.79 -8.33
C LYS A 151 0.27 14.25 -8.28
N LEU A 152 1.39 14.57 -8.92
CA LEU A 152 1.93 15.93 -8.97
C LEU A 152 0.98 16.88 -9.70
N THR A 153 0.34 16.43 -10.78
CA THR A 153 -0.72 17.20 -11.45
C THR A 153 -1.88 17.52 -10.49
N SER A 154 -2.30 16.56 -9.67
CA SER A 154 -3.35 16.78 -8.67
C SER A 154 -2.92 17.75 -7.58
N ILE A 155 -1.66 17.66 -7.12
CA ILE A 155 -1.06 18.59 -6.15
C ILE A 155 -1.07 20.02 -6.69
N GLN A 156 -0.65 20.22 -7.95
CA GLN A 156 -0.64 21.53 -8.60
C GLN A 156 -2.05 22.12 -8.73
N ARG A 157 -3.03 21.28 -9.09
CA ARG A 157 -4.41 21.68 -9.33
C ARG A 157 -5.14 22.13 -8.05
N HIS A 158 -4.83 21.54 -6.90
CA HIS A 158 -5.64 21.71 -5.68
C HIS A 158 -4.90 22.50 -4.59
N PRO A 159 -5.40 23.69 -4.18
CA PRO A 159 -4.82 24.49 -3.09
C PRO A 159 -4.64 23.75 -1.77
N GLN A 160 -5.56 22.86 -1.43
CA GLN A 160 -5.50 22.04 -0.22
C GLN A 160 -4.26 21.13 -0.18
N LEU A 161 -3.70 20.77 -1.34
CA LEU A 161 -2.51 19.93 -1.44
C LEU A 161 -1.24 20.77 -1.49
N HIS A 162 -1.09 21.67 -2.47
CA HIS A 162 0.17 22.40 -2.62
C HIS A 162 0.46 23.37 -1.47
N SER A 163 -0.56 23.84 -0.74
CA SER A 163 -0.36 24.64 0.49
C SER A 163 0.37 23.86 1.59
N LYS A 164 0.28 22.52 1.60
CA LYS A 164 1.01 21.67 2.56
C LYS A 164 2.49 21.51 2.23
N LEU A 165 2.86 21.71 0.98
CA LEU A 165 4.22 21.56 0.47
C LEU A 165 4.96 22.91 0.42
N THR A 166 4.24 24.03 0.51
CA THR A 166 4.83 25.36 0.41
C THR A 166 5.47 25.76 1.73
N SER A 167 6.80 25.85 1.72
CA SER A 167 7.58 26.48 2.78
C SER A 167 8.58 27.46 2.15
N ARG A 168 9.13 28.40 2.94
CA ARG A 168 10.07 29.42 2.43
C ARG A 168 11.31 28.84 1.74
N SER A 169 11.71 27.62 2.07
CA SER A 169 12.90 26.94 1.55
C SER A 169 12.60 25.78 0.61
N ALA A 170 11.34 25.39 0.43
CA ALA A 170 10.96 24.30 -0.47
C ALA A 170 10.75 24.81 -1.91
N PRO A 171 11.09 24.00 -2.94
CA PRO A 171 10.69 24.29 -4.31
C PRO A 171 9.17 24.49 -4.40
N ASN A 172 8.73 25.51 -5.14
CA ASN A 172 7.31 25.75 -5.30
C ASN A 172 6.68 24.65 -6.18
N PRO A 173 5.76 23.80 -5.66
CA PRO A 173 5.11 22.76 -6.46
C PRO A 173 4.35 23.33 -7.67
N LEU A 174 3.86 24.57 -7.61
CA LEU A 174 3.19 25.24 -8.73
C LEU A 174 4.15 25.65 -9.86
N ALA A 175 5.45 25.69 -9.60
CA ALA A 175 6.47 25.99 -10.60
C ALA A 175 7.02 24.75 -11.32
N LEU A 176 6.54 23.55 -10.98
CA LEU A 176 6.92 22.32 -11.67
C LEU A 176 6.48 22.37 -13.14
N PRO A 177 7.31 21.86 -14.08
CA PRO A 177 6.94 21.81 -15.49
C PRO A 177 5.72 20.90 -15.70
N PRO A 178 4.94 21.12 -16.79
CA PRO A 178 3.90 20.19 -17.19
C PRO A 178 4.45 18.76 -17.30
N ALA A 179 3.72 17.79 -16.76
CA ALA A 179 4.13 16.38 -16.71
C ALA A 179 5.40 16.09 -15.90
N ALA A 180 5.75 16.94 -14.92
CA ALA A 180 6.75 16.60 -13.91
C ALA A 180 6.41 15.25 -13.24
N THR A 181 7.39 14.36 -13.15
CA THR A 181 7.24 13.02 -12.56
C THR A 181 7.87 12.94 -11.16
N THR A 182 8.73 13.89 -10.80
CA THR A 182 9.41 13.93 -9.50
C THR A 182 9.22 15.28 -8.80
N TYR A 183 9.32 15.26 -7.48
CA TYR A 183 9.32 16.44 -6.64
C TYR A 183 10.15 16.15 -5.40
N HIS A 184 11.03 17.07 -5.01
CA HIS A 184 11.89 16.89 -3.85
C HIS A 184 11.85 18.14 -2.97
N SER A 185 11.68 17.94 -1.67
CA SER A 185 11.71 18.99 -0.67
C SER A 185 12.23 18.43 0.65
N SER A 186 12.44 19.29 1.64
CA SER A 186 12.90 18.86 2.96
C SER A 186 11.89 18.00 3.74
N THR A 187 10.62 17.94 3.33
CA THR A 187 9.57 17.20 4.08
C THR A 187 8.79 16.20 3.23
N TYR A 188 8.72 16.39 1.90
CA TYR A 188 7.97 15.52 0.99
C TYR A 188 8.74 15.32 -0.32
N ASN A 189 8.90 14.06 -0.69
CA ASN A 189 9.71 13.62 -1.81
C ASN A 189 8.92 12.57 -2.61
N VAL A 190 8.72 12.83 -3.89
CA VAL A 190 8.04 11.93 -4.84
C VAL A 190 9.06 11.48 -5.88
N HIS A 191 9.35 10.18 -5.90
CA HIS A 191 10.34 9.54 -6.76
C HIS A 191 9.62 8.73 -7.85
N ALA A 192 9.82 9.14 -9.11
CA ALA A 192 9.41 8.38 -10.28
C ALA A 192 10.43 7.27 -10.54
N LEU A 193 10.19 6.11 -9.96
CA LEU A 193 11.12 5.00 -10.01
C LEU A 193 10.37 3.68 -10.05
N ASP A 194 10.75 2.83 -11.00
CA ASP A 194 10.37 1.44 -10.97
C ASP A 194 11.13 0.73 -9.84
N LEU A 195 10.42 0.24 -8.83
CA LEU A 195 11.01 -0.43 -7.67
C LEU A 195 11.94 -1.59 -8.06
N ARG A 196 11.72 -2.23 -9.21
CA ARG A 196 12.59 -3.33 -9.70
C ARG A 196 14.02 -2.87 -9.95
N THR A 197 14.25 -1.58 -10.20
CA THR A 197 15.59 -0.99 -10.34
C THR A 197 16.37 -0.92 -9.03
N LEU A 198 15.67 -1.08 -7.89
CA LEU A 198 16.28 -1.21 -6.56
C LEU A 198 16.63 -2.67 -6.23
N ALA A 199 16.16 -3.64 -7.02
CA ALA A 199 16.64 -5.01 -6.88
C ALA A 199 18.08 -5.03 -7.38
N ALA A 200 19.04 -5.18 -6.46
CA ALA A 200 20.47 -5.19 -6.73
C ALA A 200 20.80 -5.88 -8.06
N SER A 201 21.20 -5.08 -9.03
CA SER A 201 21.86 -5.56 -10.23
C SER A 201 23.35 -5.78 -9.92
N SER A 202 23.98 -6.65 -10.71
CA SER A 202 25.40 -7.00 -10.70
C SER A 202 26.36 -5.83 -10.49
N GLU A 203 27.64 -6.13 -10.26
CA GLU A 203 28.76 -5.18 -10.07
C GLU A 203 28.81 -3.98 -11.07
N GLU A 204 28.08 -4.04 -12.18
CA GLU A 204 28.02 -3.03 -13.24
C GLU A 204 26.94 -1.94 -13.08
N ASN A 205 25.90 -2.14 -12.25
CA ASN A 205 24.82 -1.16 -12.11
C ASN A 205 24.77 -0.54 -10.71
N THR A 206 24.99 0.77 -10.66
CA THR A 206 24.83 1.56 -9.44
C THR A 206 23.35 1.68 -9.05
N LEU A 207 23.05 1.55 -7.76
CA LEU A 207 21.70 1.79 -7.25
C LEU A 207 21.25 3.22 -7.58
N PRO A 208 19.97 3.42 -7.93
CA PRO A 208 19.46 4.75 -8.25
C PRO A 208 19.59 5.68 -7.04
N THR A 209 19.94 6.95 -7.25
CA THR A 209 19.98 7.90 -6.14
C THR A 209 18.56 8.26 -5.73
N LEU A 210 18.27 8.22 -4.42
CA LEU A 210 17.01 8.66 -3.82
C LEU A 210 17.29 9.91 -2.97
N PRO A 211 17.11 11.13 -3.52
CA PRO A 211 17.43 12.37 -2.82
C PRO A 211 16.68 12.50 -1.49
N ASN A 212 17.34 13.16 -0.54
CA ASN A 212 16.82 13.49 0.79
C ASN A 212 16.51 12.29 1.70
N ILE A 213 16.77 11.05 1.29
CA ILE A 213 16.79 9.93 2.24
C ILE A 213 17.95 10.16 3.20
N ASP A 214 17.64 10.25 4.48
CA ASP A 214 18.63 10.36 5.54
C ASP A 214 18.90 8.96 6.13
N PRO A 215 20.14 8.44 6.00
CA PRO A 215 20.50 7.11 6.48
C PRO A 215 20.58 7.04 8.02
N THR A 216 20.46 8.15 8.72
CA THR A 216 20.59 8.25 10.19
C THR A 216 19.26 8.33 10.92
N LEU A 217 18.16 8.57 10.20
CA LEU A 217 16.84 8.71 10.81
C LEU A 217 16.14 7.36 11.01
N PRO A 218 15.41 7.18 12.12
CA PRO A 218 14.43 6.10 12.24
C PRO A 218 13.49 6.08 11.04
N THR A 219 13.47 4.96 10.33
CA THR A 219 12.78 4.87 9.04
C THR A 219 11.71 3.80 9.04
N LEU A 220 10.48 4.19 8.69
CA LEU A 220 9.39 3.25 8.45
C LEU A 220 9.21 3.04 6.94
N LEU A 221 9.41 1.81 6.49
CA LEU A 221 9.09 1.36 5.14
C LEU A 221 7.65 0.87 5.10
N LEU A 222 6.86 1.36 4.15
CA LEU A 222 5.47 0.93 3.94
C LEU A 222 5.34 0.26 2.57
N SER A 223 4.74 -0.91 2.53
CA SER A 223 4.23 -1.51 1.29
C SER A 223 2.79 -1.96 1.52
N GLU A 224 1.87 -1.11 1.10
CA GLU A 224 0.43 -1.32 1.22
C GLU A 224 -0.12 -1.82 -0.13
N MET A 225 -0.24 -3.14 -0.31
CA MET A 225 -0.59 -3.77 -1.59
C MET A 225 0.35 -3.38 -2.76
N CYS A 226 1.66 -3.26 -2.52
CA CYS A 226 2.64 -2.93 -3.56
C CYS A 226 3.57 -4.11 -3.90
N LEU A 227 4.41 -4.52 -2.94
CA LEU A 227 5.44 -5.54 -3.18
C LEU A 227 4.85 -6.89 -3.60
N VAL A 228 3.56 -7.11 -3.30
CA VAL A 228 2.80 -8.30 -3.71
C VAL A 228 2.81 -8.57 -5.22
N TYR A 229 2.96 -7.53 -6.04
CA TYR A 229 2.98 -7.64 -7.50
C TYR A 229 4.32 -8.14 -8.06
N LEU A 230 5.37 -8.21 -7.23
CA LEU A 230 6.73 -8.54 -7.66
C LEU A 230 7.12 -9.97 -7.25
N PRO A 231 8.01 -10.64 -8.00
CA PRO A 231 8.58 -11.93 -7.60
C PRO A 231 9.30 -11.84 -6.25
N ALA A 232 9.13 -12.85 -5.38
CA ALA A 232 9.74 -12.87 -4.05
C ALA A 232 11.27 -12.63 -4.05
N PRO A 233 12.08 -13.19 -4.97
CA PRO A 233 13.51 -12.88 -5.06
C PRO A 233 13.78 -11.39 -5.36
N THR A 234 12.99 -10.78 -6.25
CA THR A 234 13.09 -9.35 -6.58
C THR A 234 12.78 -8.50 -5.35
N VAL A 235 11.71 -8.81 -4.61
CA VAL A 235 11.35 -8.11 -3.38
C VAL A 235 12.45 -8.23 -2.33
N SER A 236 13.04 -9.42 -2.18
CA SER A 236 14.17 -9.63 -1.27
C SER A 236 15.36 -8.74 -1.63
N SER A 237 15.71 -8.63 -2.91
CA SER A 237 16.79 -7.75 -3.37
C SER A 237 16.49 -6.25 -3.19
N ILE A 238 15.23 -5.84 -3.35
CA ILE A 238 14.80 -4.45 -3.08
C ILE A 238 14.97 -4.12 -1.60
N LEU A 239 14.45 -4.98 -0.72
CA LEU A 239 14.54 -4.78 0.72
C LEU A 239 15.98 -4.86 1.22
N SER A 240 16.79 -5.77 0.68
CA SER A 240 18.23 -5.80 0.95
C SER A 240 18.90 -4.46 0.61
N SER A 241 18.54 -3.84 -0.52
CA SER A 241 19.09 -2.54 -0.90
C SER A 241 18.67 -1.43 0.08
N PHE A 242 17.41 -1.39 0.52
CA PHE A 242 16.97 -0.49 1.60
C PHE A 242 17.72 -0.71 2.91
N LEU A 243 17.79 -1.94 3.38
CA LEU A 243 18.30 -2.27 4.71
C LEU A 243 19.84 -2.25 4.81
N GLN A 244 20.55 -2.37 3.69
CA GLN A 244 22.02 -2.39 3.65
C GLN A 244 22.65 -1.13 3.06
N LYS A 245 21.96 -0.40 2.17
CA LYS A 245 22.55 0.73 1.44
C LYS A 245 21.90 2.07 1.79
N TYR A 246 20.57 2.13 1.83
CA TYR A 246 19.87 3.38 2.16
C TYR A 246 19.77 3.62 3.66
N ILE A 247 19.41 2.59 4.44
CA ILE A 247 19.24 2.64 5.89
C ILE A 247 20.11 1.55 6.53
N PRO A 248 21.45 1.68 6.49
CA PRO A 248 22.36 0.68 7.03
C PRO A 248 22.27 0.58 8.56
N GLU A 249 22.83 -0.48 9.12
CA GLU A 249 23.04 -0.56 10.56
C GLU A 249 23.98 0.57 11.06
N PRO A 250 23.78 1.07 12.29
CA PRO A 250 22.83 0.62 13.31
C PRO A 250 21.47 1.35 13.26
N THR A 251 21.11 2.03 12.16
CA THR A 251 19.91 2.88 12.10
C THR A 251 18.62 2.05 12.27
N PRO A 252 17.70 2.48 13.16
CA PRO A 252 16.40 1.83 13.31
C PRO A 252 15.58 1.84 12.01
N VAL A 253 15.00 0.71 11.67
CA VAL A 253 14.13 0.57 10.51
C VAL A 253 13.01 -0.45 10.77
N SER A 254 11.80 -0.14 10.34
CA SER A 254 10.68 -1.07 10.36
C SER A 254 10.06 -1.19 8.98
N LEU A 255 9.49 -2.35 8.69
CA LEU A 255 8.70 -2.61 7.49
C LEU A 255 7.28 -2.95 7.92
N ILE A 256 6.29 -2.31 7.30
CA ILE A 256 4.88 -2.71 7.36
C ILE A 256 4.44 -3.18 5.97
N LEU A 257 3.87 -4.38 5.92
CA LEU A 257 3.28 -5.00 4.75
C LEU A 257 1.78 -5.16 4.97
N TYR A 258 0.98 -4.80 3.97
CA TYR A 258 -0.41 -5.22 3.87
C TYR A 258 -0.60 -5.97 2.56
N GLU A 259 -0.83 -7.29 2.64
CA GLU A 259 -0.89 -8.22 1.50
C GLU A 259 -1.97 -9.28 1.74
N PRO A 260 -2.52 -9.90 0.68
CA PRO A 260 -3.40 -11.06 0.81
C PRO A 260 -2.64 -12.30 1.27
N ILE A 261 -3.37 -13.26 1.83
CA ILE A 261 -2.91 -14.59 2.26
C ILE A 261 -3.94 -15.66 1.86
N LEU A 262 -3.65 -16.92 2.19
CA LEU A 262 -4.52 -18.09 2.00
C LEU A 262 -4.94 -18.31 0.53
N PRO A 263 -4.00 -18.42 -0.43
CA PRO A 263 -4.33 -18.54 -1.86
C PRO A 263 -5.02 -19.85 -2.23
N ASN A 264 -4.88 -20.86 -1.38
CA ASN A 264 -5.17 -22.24 -1.74
C ASN A 264 -6.58 -22.69 -1.38
N ASP A 265 -7.32 -21.94 -0.57
CA ASP A 265 -8.69 -22.29 -0.24
C ASP A 265 -9.68 -21.86 -1.35
N ALA A 266 -10.99 -22.05 -1.14
CA ALA A 266 -11.97 -21.74 -2.16
C ALA A 266 -12.09 -20.23 -2.46
N PHE A 267 -11.95 -19.37 -1.43
CA PHE A 267 -11.98 -17.93 -1.60
C PHE A 267 -10.70 -17.45 -2.28
N GLY A 268 -9.53 -17.87 -1.79
CA GLY A 268 -8.22 -17.52 -2.34
C GLY A 268 -8.09 -17.88 -3.83
N ARG A 269 -8.50 -19.10 -4.22
CA ARG A 269 -8.50 -19.52 -5.64
C ARG A 269 -9.42 -18.65 -6.49
N THR A 270 -10.58 -18.27 -5.96
CA THR A 270 -11.53 -17.40 -6.66
C THR A 270 -10.97 -15.98 -6.81
N MET A 271 -10.34 -15.44 -5.76
CA MET A 271 -9.65 -14.14 -5.78
C MET A 271 -8.54 -14.12 -6.85
N ILE A 272 -7.65 -15.12 -6.85
CA ILE A 272 -6.57 -15.25 -7.82
C ILE A 272 -7.11 -15.37 -9.25
N SER A 273 -8.14 -16.20 -9.45
CA SER A 273 -8.78 -16.37 -10.76
C SER A 273 -9.33 -15.04 -11.28
N ASN A 274 -10.05 -14.30 -10.45
CA ASN A 274 -10.63 -13.01 -10.83
C ASN A 274 -9.56 -11.94 -11.12
N LEU A 275 -8.49 -11.87 -10.33
CA LEU A 275 -7.37 -10.98 -10.59
C LEU A 275 -6.65 -11.30 -11.91
N SER A 276 -6.46 -12.59 -12.19
CA SER A 276 -5.82 -13.06 -13.42
C SER A 276 -6.60 -12.64 -14.68
N THR A 277 -7.93 -12.57 -14.63
CA THR A 277 -8.75 -12.06 -15.76
C THR A 277 -8.46 -10.59 -16.10
N ARG A 278 -7.89 -9.83 -15.16
CA ARG A 278 -7.47 -8.43 -15.31
C ARG A 278 -5.96 -8.28 -15.49
N ASN A 279 -5.25 -9.37 -15.78
CA ASN A 279 -3.79 -9.44 -15.92
C ASN A 279 -3.02 -9.06 -14.63
N ILE A 280 -3.66 -9.16 -13.47
CA ILE A 280 -3.05 -8.90 -12.16
C ILE A 280 -2.59 -10.23 -11.57
N HIS A 281 -1.31 -10.29 -11.19
CA HIS A 281 -0.68 -11.46 -10.60
C HIS A 281 -0.05 -11.09 -9.26
N LEU A 282 -0.05 -12.03 -8.32
CA LEU A 282 0.41 -11.82 -6.95
C LEU A 282 1.51 -12.84 -6.59
N PRO A 283 2.76 -12.71 -7.09
CA PRO A 283 3.78 -13.71 -6.86
C PRO A 283 4.14 -13.93 -5.38
N THR A 284 4.14 -12.89 -4.54
CA THR A 284 4.47 -13.06 -3.11
C THR A 284 3.38 -13.81 -2.35
N LEU A 285 2.11 -13.69 -2.74
CA LEU A 285 0.99 -14.45 -2.16
C LEU A 285 1.22 -15.96 -2.34
N LEU A 286 1.79 -16.39 -3.46
CA LEU A 286 2.10 -17.79 -3.70
C LEU A 286 3.37 -18.24 -2.97
N ALA A 287 4.31 -17.32 -2.72
CA ALA A 287 5.55 -17.61 -2.01
C ALA A 287 5.37 -17.61 -0.48
N TYR A 288 4.44 -16.82 0.04
CA TYR A 288 4.17 -16.63 1.47
C TYR A 288 2.67 -16.76 1.76
N PRO A 289 2.10 -17.97 1.58
CA PRO A 289 0.65 -18.19 1.63
C PRO A 289 0.04 -18.01 3.02
N GLU A 290 0.78 -18.31 4.09
CA GLU A 290 0.26 -18.31 5.46
C GLU A 290 0.82 -17.16 6.31
N LEU A 291 0.17 -16.86 7.43
CA LEU A 291 0.68 -15.88 8.42
C LEU A 291 2.09 -16.25 8.89
N SER A 292 2.36 -17.53 9.14
CA SER A 292 3.69 -18.01 9.53
C SER A 292 4.75 -17.73 8.47
N ASP A 293 4.39 -17.78 7.19
CA ASP A 293 5.33 -17.50 6.10
C ASP A 293 5.66 -16.01 6.02
N GLN A 294 4.68 -15.13 6.26
CA GLN A 294 4.90 -13.69 6.35
C GLN A 294 5.80 -13.35 7.56
N ARG A 295 5.62 -14.02 8.71
CA ARG A 295 6.51 -13.87 9.87
C ARG A 295 7.93 -14.30 9.54
N ALA A 296 8.10 -15.49 8.93
CA ALA A 296 9.39 -16.00 8.52
C ALA A 296 10.06 -15.09 7.47
N ARG A 297 9.30 -14.54 6.53
CA ARG A 297 9.76 -13.57 5.53
C ARG A 297 10.35 -12.33 6.17
N LEU A 298 9.70 -11.75 7.18
CA LEU A 298 10.24 -10.60 7.92
C LEU A 298 11.56 -10.94 8.62
N GLN A 299 11.64 -12.11 9.26
CA GLN A 299 12.86 -12.58 9.90
C GLN A 299 14.00 -12.79 8.87
N GLN A 300 13.70 -13.28 7.67
CA GLN A 300 14.67 -13.41 6.58
C GLN A 300 15.24 -12.07 6.12
N TYR A 301 14.50 -10.97 6.27
CA TYR A 301 14.99 -9.63 5.99
C TYR A 301 15.85 -9.04 7.13
N GLY A 302 16.07 -9.79 8.21
CA GLY A 302 16.89 -9.35 9.35
C GLY A 302 16.11 -8.68 10.47
N PHE A 303 14.77 -8.70 10.43
CA PHE A 303 13.92 -8.17 11.51
C PHE A 303 13.82 -9.17 12.67
N HIS A 304 14.91 -9.29 13.43
CA HIS A 304 15.03 -10.27 14.52
C HIS A 304 14.57 -9.75 15.88
N GLN A 305 14.49 -8.43 16.08
CA GLN A 305 13.99 -7.84 17.33
C GLN A 305 12.47 -7.94 17.45
N GLY A 306 11.78 -7.98 16.32
CA GLY A 306 10.37 -8.34 16.26
C GLY A 306 9.90 -8.52 14.84
N ALA A 307 9.04 -9.51 14.66
CA ALA A 307 8.38 -9.85 13.41
C ALA A 307 6.99 -10.37 13.78
N HIS A 308 6.00 -9.50 13.64
CA HIS A 308 4.62 -9.79 14.00
C HIS A 308 3.73 -9.81 12.77
N VAL A 309 2.63 -10.53 12.88
CA VAL A 309 1.66 -10.68 11.80
C VAL A 309 0.27 -10.92 12.38
N ALA A 310 -0.74 -10.28 11.80
CA ALA A 310 -2.14 -10.51 12.14
C ALA A 310 -3.00 -10.46 10.87
N ASP A 311 -3.93 -11.41 10.73
CA ASP A 311 -4.98 -11.30 9.72
C ASP A 311 -5.95 -10.16 10.07
N THR A 312 -6.60 -9.58 9.07
CA THR A 312 -7.46 -8.41 9.31
C THR A 312 -8.73 -8.73 10.10
N ALA A 313 -9.16 -9.99 10.20
CA ALA A 313 -10.29 -10.35 11.06
C ALA A 313 -9.86 -10.29 12.53
N SER A 314 -8.65 -10.73 12.85
CA SER A 314 -8.06 -10.59 14.18
C SER A 314 -7.82 -9.13 14.54
N ILE A 315 -7.36 -8.32 13.60
CA ILE A 315 -7.22 -6.87 13.79
C ILE A 315 -8.58 -6.22 14.06
N TRP A 316 -9.61 -6.53 13.27
CA TRP A 316 -10.98 -6.04 13.50
C TRP A 316 -11.48 -6.39 14.90
N ARG A 317 -11.22 -7.61 15.38
CA ARG A 317 -11.62 -8.04 16.72
C ARG A 317 -10.85 -7.31 17.83
N ALA A 318 -9.53 -7.21 17.69
CA ALA A 318 -8.63 -6.89 18.80
C ALA A 318 -8.12 -5.44 18.83
N TRP A 319 -8.03 -4.76 17.69
CA TRP A 319 -7.46 -3.40 17.58
C TRP A 319 -8.55 -2.33 17.45
N VAL A 320 -9.67 -2.66 16.81
CA VAL A 320 -10.81 -1.73 16.68
C VAL A 320 -11.66 -1.79 17.95
N THR A 321 -11.94 -0.63 18.55
CA THR A 321 -12.75 -0.54 19.77
C THR A 321 -14.20 -0.86 19.49
N ASP A 322 -14.96 -1.23 20.52
CA ASP A 322 -16.37 -1.58 20.34
C ASP A 322 -17.21 -0.35 19.91
N GLU A 323 -16.84 0.85 20.37
CA GLU A 323 -17.47 2.10 19.92
C GLU A 323 -17.25 2.34 18.43
N GLU A 324 -16.04 2.09 17.91
CA GLU A 324 -15.76 2.21 16.48
C GLU A 324 -16.47 1.12 15.67
N LYS A 325 -16.57 -0.11 16.19
CA LYS A 325 -17.35 -1.18 15.55
C LYS A 325 -18.82 -0.82 15.44
N GLU A 326 -19.41 -0.27 16.51
CA GLU A 326 -20.80 0.22 16.52
C GLU A 326 -20.99 1.36 15.53
N ARG A 327 -20.09 2.34 15.53
CA ARG A 327 -20.11 3.46 14.57
C ARG A 327 -20.09 2.97 13.14
N VAL A 328 -19.17 2.06 12.80
CA VAL A 328 -19.03 1.47 11.46
C VAL A 328 -20.26 0.64 11.08
N ALA A 329 -20.81 -0.15 12.02
CA ALA A 329 -22.00 -0.95 11.79
C ALA A 329 -23.24 -0.10 11.48
N ALA A 330 -23.32 1.12 12.03
CA ALA A 330 -24.42 2.05 11.80
C ALA A 330 -24.39 2.75 10.42
N LEU A 331 -23.26 2.73 9.70
CA LEU A 331 -23.12 3.40 8.40
C LEU A 331 -23.86 2.67 7.28
N GLU A 332 -23.75 1.35 7.24
CA GLU A 332 -24.36 0.50 6.23
C GLU A 332 -24.75 -0.85 6.81
N MET A 333 -25.95 -1.32 6.43
CA MET A 333 -26.42 -2.67 6.72
C MET A 333 -25.55 -3.71 6.01
N LEU A 334 -25.19 -4.78 6.73
CA LEU A 334 -24.48 -5.93 6.19
C LEU A 334 -25.10 -7.19 6.78
N ASP A 335 -25.82 -7.93 5.96
CA ASP A 335 -26.56 -9.13 6.39
C ASP A 335 -25.64 -10.37 6.43
N GLU A 336 -24.58 -10.39 5.61
CA GLU A 336 -23.65 -11.52 5.44
C GLU A 336 -22.33 -11.25 6.19
N LEU A 337 -22.36 -11.39 7.52
CA LEU A 337 -21.17 -11.19 8.36
C LEU A 337 -20.10 -12.26 8.12
N GLU A 338 -20.51 -13.46 7.72
CA GLU A 338 -19.62 -14.57 7.38
C GLU A 338 -18.77 -14.25 6.15
N GLU A 339 -19.33 -13.54 5.15
CA GLU A 339 -18.55 -13.10 3.98
C GLU A 339 -17.52 -12.04 4.34
N LEU A 340 -17.84 -11.15 5.29
CA LEU A 340 -16.88 -10.19 5.81
C LEU A 340 -15.76 -10.89 6.58
N ASP A 341 -16.07 -11.84 7.48
CA ASP A 341 -15.05 -12.62 8.18
C ASP A 341 -14.16 -13.37 7.18
N LEU A 342 -14.76 -13.98 6.17
CA LEU A 342 -14.03 -14.66 5.10
C LEU A 342 -13.09 -13.69 4.37
N LEU A 343 -13.56 -12.51 3.93
CA LEU A 343 -12.71 -11.50 3.30
C LEU A 343 -11.56 -11.08 4.22
N LEU A 344 -11.87 -10.76 5.48
CA LEU A 344 -10.89 -10.23 6.42
C LEU A 344 -9.81 -11.25 6.80
N ARG A 345 -10.12 -12.55 6.81
CA ARG A 345 -9.13 -13.61 7.04
C ARG A 345 -8.14 -13.80 5.89
N HIS A 346 -8.44 -13.27 4.71
CA HIS A 346 -7.62 -13.40 3.50
C HIS A 346 -6.67 -12.23 3.26
N TYR A 347 -6.57 -11.29 4.20
CA TYR A 347 -5.59 -10.21 4.20
C TYR A 347 -4.91 -10.15 5.54
N CYS A 348 -3.63 -9.80 5.55
CA CYS A 348 -2.87 -9.60 6.78
C CYS A 348 -2.11 -8.29 6.78
N VAL A 349 -1.83 -7.79 7.98
CA VAL A 349 -0.76 -6.82 8.24
C VAL A 349 0.40 -7.57 8.87
N ALA A 350 1.58 -7.46 8.26
CA ALA A 350 2.82 -8.00 8.81
C ALA A 350 3.79 -6.84 9.06
N TRP A 351 4.37 -6.76 10.25
CA TRP A 351 5.34 -5.71 10.57
C TRP A 351 6.53 -6.27 11.33
N GLY A 352 7.72 -5.87 10.89
CA GLY A 352 8.98 -6.28 11.49
C GLY A 352 9.89 -5.07 11.67
N TRP A 353 10.83 -5.16 12.60
CA TRP A 353 11.75 -4.05 12.84
C TRP A 353 13.14 -4.49 13.27
N ARG A 354 14.07 -3.57 12.98
CA ARG A 354 15.40 -3.50 13.51
C ARG A 354 15.55 -2.21 14.33
N ASP A 355 16.10 -2.31 15.53
CA ASP A 355 16.40 -1.19 16.42
C ASP A 355 17.88 -1.21 16.85
N SER A 356 18.37 -0.08 17.38
CA SER A 356 19.63 -0.03 18.12
C SER A 356 19.36 -0.17 19.63
N GLY A 357 19.55 -1.38 20.16
CA GLY A 357 19.36 -1.68 21.59
C GLY A 357 17.91 -1.96 22.02
N SER A 358 17.72 -2.33 23.29
CA SER A 358 16.43 -2.78 23.87
C SER A 358 15.43 -1.67 24.19
N GLU A 359 15.82 -0.40 24.01
CA GLU A 359 14.97 0.78 24.20
C GLU A 359 14.65 1.51 22.87
N GLY A 360 14.73 0.76 21.77
CA GLY A 360 14.56 1.27 20.42
C GLY A 360 13.16 1.82 20.13
N VAL A 361 13.11 2.72 19.14
CA VAL A 361 11.90 3.46 18.77
C VAL A 361 10.77 2.55 18.32
N PHE A 362 11.09 1.47 17.60
CA PHE A 362 10.08 0.53 17.10
C PHE A 362 9.64 -0.45 18.19
N THR A 363 10.56 -0.95 19.00
CA THR A 363 10.25 -1.77 20.16
C THR A 363 9.29 -1.04 21.11
N LYS A 364 9.47 0.27 21.32
CA LYS A 364 8.53 1.12 22.06
C LYS A 364 7.20 1.32 21.31
N ALA A 365 7.24 1.60 20.01
CA ALA A 365 6.04 1.81 19.20
C ALA A 365 5.10 0.58 19.20
N TRP A 366 5.67 -0.62 19.22
CA TRP A 366 4.92 -1.88 19.03
C TRP A 366 4.63 -2.64 20.33
N ALA A 367 5.11 -2.17 21.48
CA ALA A 367 5.08 -2.91 22.75
C ALA A 367 3.69 -3.43 23.16
N ASP A 368 2.64 -2.64 22.91
CA ASP A 368 1.26 -2.95 23.33
C ASP A 368 0.38 -3.48 22.20
N ILE A 369 0.97 -3.83 21.04
CA ILE A 369 0.20 -4.34 19.91
C ILE A 369 -0.03 -5.84 20.10
N LYS A 370 -1.31 -6.23 20.09
CA LYS A 370 -1.70 -7.64 20.18
C LYS A 370 -1.41 -8.34 18.85
N GLU A 371 -0.48 -9.28 18.88
CA GLU A 371 -0.40 -10.36 17.89
C GLU A 371 -1.53 -11.36 18.15
N GLN A 372 -1.92 -12.09 17.09
CA GLN A 372 -3.00 -13.07 17.14
C GLN A 372 -2.75 -14.21 18.13
#